data_AF-A0A7M3SDT1-F1
#
_entry.id   AF-A0A7M3SDT1-F1
#
_cell.length_a   1.000
_cell.length_b   1.000
_cell.length_c   1.000
_cell.angle_alpha   90.00
_cell.angle_beta   90.00
_cell.angle_gamma   90.00
#
_symmetry.space_group_name_H-M   'P 1'
#
loop_
_entity.id
_entity.type
_entity.pdbx_description
1 polymer ?
#
loop_
_entity_poly.entity_id
_entity_poly.type
_entity_poly.pdbx_seq_one_letter_code
_entity_poly.pdbx_strand_id
1 'polypeptide(L)'
;MKLMTGDSTPGEKPRLKYGWIRRPSMNRALTLLMIACLSLSTVSFSVSADETKDIPANAEATGSHDSLVAALAHAGLVETLQGDGPFTVFAPTDAAFEAAGIDLSTFDTDAENDTLSDILLYHVVSGAVDAANVTDGMVATMVNGDNATFTVTDGAVMINDANVTTADVTASNGIIHVIDKVLLPPADEPELVDIATVATNTGSHDALVAALAHAGLVETLQGEGPFTVFAPTDAAFEAAGIDLSTFDTEEENATLTDILLYHVVGASVDAASVTDGMTATMVNGDDATFTVSDGTVTINDATVTSADVMASNGIIHVIDKVLMPPADEPVVVDPFDGVTCAATVGIDSSGYAFSPTVVNIAVGETVCWLWEEASMPHNVKEITGFKSTTYVENGITSGAAAANVAFHHTFTEDTTFYYACEPHIGLNMFGEVVVGDGGTPATTSDDSGDESEDTPGFVVVSTLVAVVAALSLMGRQGRND
;
A
#
# COMPACT_ATOMS: atom_id res chain seq x y z
N MET A 1 -24.51 -66.23 -26.08
CA MET A 1 -24.14 -67.20 -25.02
C MET A 1 -24.30 -66.47 -23.69
N LYS A 2 -25.16 -66.82 -22.71
CA LYS A 2 -25.39 -68.11 -22.00
C LYS A 2 -24.17 -68.50 -21.15
N LEU A 3 -24.16 -68.70 -19.81
CA LEU A 3 -25.10 -68.57 -18.67
C LEU A 3 -24.29 -68.60 -17.32
N MET A 4 -24.93 -68.29 -16.17
CA MET A 4 -24.78 -68.77 -14.75
C MET A 4 -23.59 -69.68 -14.29
N THR A 5 -23.10 -69.74 -13.01
CA THR A 5 -23.33 -69.07 -11.68
C THR A 5 -22.31 -69.56 -10.61
N GLY A 6 -22.10 -68.80 -9.50
CA GLY A 6 -21.53 -69.27 -8.19
C GLY A 6 -20.12 -68.74 -7.89
N ASP A 7 -19.82 -68.01 -6.79
CA ASP A 7 -19.94 -68.25 -5.33
C ASP A 7 -18.64 -68.77 -4.68
N SER A 8 -18.05 -67.98 -3.78
CA SER A 8 -17.27 -68.46 -2.61
C SER A 8 -16.96 -67.31 -1.62
N THR A 9 -17.19 -67.61 -0.34
CA THR A 9 -17.13 -66.76 0.87
C THR A 9 -15.77 -66.10 1.22
N PRO A 10 -15.76 -64.99 1.99
CA PRO A 10 -14.54 -64.34 2.49
C PRO A 10 -13.95 -65.02 3.74
N GLY A 11 -12.62 -64.96 3.89
CA GLY A 11 -11.88 -65.58 5.00
C GLY A 11 -11.85 -64.78 6.31
N GLU A 12 -12.04 -65.47 7.43
CA GLU A 12 -12.14 -64.94 8.79
C GLU A 12 -10.77 -64.61 9.43
N LYS A 13 -10.68 -63.50 10.19
CA LYS A 13 -9.55 -63.22 11.10
C LYS A 13 -9.91 -63.64 12.54
N PRO A 14 -9.07 -64.41 13.25
CA PRO A 14 -9.40 -64.86 14.61
C PRO A 14 -9.28 -63.72 15.65
N ARG A 15 -10.28 -63.63 16.54
CA ARG A 15 -10.31 -62.67 17.66
C ARG A 15 -9.54 -63.19 18.87
N LEU A 16 -8.65 -62.39 19.45
CA LEU A 16 -8.13 -62.61 20.81
C LEU A 16 -9.04 -61.92 21.84
N LYS A 17 -9.44 -62.68 22.87
CA LYS A 17 -10.34 -62.21 23.94
C LYS A 17 -9.52 -61.59 25.07
N TYR A 18 -9.72 -60.30 25.36
CA TYR A 18 -9.23 -59.69 26.60
C TYR A 18 -10.13 -60.10 27.78
N GLY A 19 -9.55 -60.79 28.75
CA GLY A 19 -10.19 -61.11 30.02
C GLY A 19 -9.73 -60.18 31.14
N TRP A 20 -10.66 -59.52 31.82
CA TRP A 20 -10.37 -58.75 33.04
C TRP A 20 -10.01 -59.67 34.23
N ILE A 21 -8.89 -59.39 34.90
CA ILE A 21 -8.61 -59.90 36.25
C ILE A 21 -8.14 -58.73 37.13
N ARG A 22 -8.91 -58.43 38.19
CA ARG A 22 -8.52 -57.53 39.28
C ARG A 22 -7.73 -58.30 40.35
N ARG A 23 -6.73 -57.66 40.98
CA ARG A 23 -6.26 -57.77 42.39
C ARG A 23 -4.87 -57.08 42.53
N PRO A 24 -4.42 -56.70 43.73
CA PRO A 24 -5.04 -55.73 44.63
C PRO A 24 -4.04 -54.59 45.01
N SER A 25 -4.48 -53.56 45.71
CA SER A 25 -3.58 -52.59 46.34
C SER A 25 -2.99 -53.16 47.64
N MET A 26 -1.71 -52.84 47.95
CA MET A 26 -1.26 -52.53 49.32
C MET A 26 0.19 -52.03 49.40
N ASN A 27 0.33 -50.88 50.06
CA ASN A 27 1.38 -50.49 51.02
C ASN A 27 2.87 -50.44 50.61
N ARG A 28 3.31 -49.18 50.44
CA ARG A 28 4.49 -48.57 51.10
C ARG A 28 5.16 -49.43 52.19
N ALA A 29 6.24 -50.13 51.84
CA ALA A 29 7.37 -50.43 52.72
C ALA A 29 8.44 -51.25 51.95
N LEU A 30 9.49 -50.59 51.45
CA LEU A 30 10.89 -51.10 51.45
C LEU A 30 11.82 -50.02 50.86
N THR A 31 12.09 -48.99 51.66
CA THR A 31 13.26 -48.13 51.50
C THR A 31 14.49 -48.86 52.07
N LEU A 32 15.69 -48.53 51.57
CA LEU A 32 17.00 -49.14 51.89
C LEU A 32 17.24 -50.57 51.32
N LEU A 33 18.06 -50.65 50.26
CA LEU A 33 19.46 -51.14 50.32
C LEU A 33 20.01 -51.46 48.90
N MET A 34 20.38 -50.43 48.14
CA MET A 34 21.18 -50.54 46.89
C MET A 34 21.88 -49.19 46.65
N ILE A 35 22.77 -48.79 47.58
CA ILE A 35 23.69 -47.67 47.41
C ILE A 35 25.10 -48.20 47.67
N ALA A 36 25.72 -48.75 46.64
CA ALA A 36 27.14 -49.08 46.58
C ALA A 36 27.56 -49.18 45.09
N CYS A 37 28.68 -48.56 44.74
CA CYS A 37 29.31 -48.60 43.41
C CYS A 37 28.50 -48.05 42.22
N LEU A 38 28.29 -46.72 42.21
CA LEU A 38 28.66 -45.94 41.02
C LEU A 38 29.06 -44.49 41.36
N SER A 39 29.96 -44.31 42.34
CA SER A 39 30.79 -43.10 42.39
C SER A 39 31.89 -43.23 41.33
N LEU A 40 31.51 -43.07 40.07
CA LEU A 40 32.48 -42.68 39.06
C LEU A 40 32.82 -41.23 39.39
N SER A 41 33.87 -41.03 40.19
CA SER A 41 34.36 -39.70 40.51
C SER A 41 34.77 -39.06 39.18
N THR A 42 33.96 -38.15 38.67
CA THR A 42 34.39 -37.17 37.69
C THR A 42 35.52 -36.41 38.35
N VAL A 43 36.75 -36.81 38.05
CA VAL A 43 37.92 -35.98 38.36
C VAL A 43 37.74 -34.75 37.51
N SER A 44 37.26 -33.67 38.12
CA SER A 44 37.30 -32.35 37.50
C SER A 44 38.77 -32.05 37.24
N PHE A 45 39.21 -32.28 36.01
CA PHE A 45 40.45 -31.73 35.50
C PHE A 45 40.23 -30.22 35.36
N SER A 46 40.30 -29.52 36.49
CA SER A 46 40.53 -28.08 36.50
C SER A 46 41.95 -27.86 36.00
N VAL A 47 42.10 -27.86 34.68
CA VAL A 47 43.21 -27.17 34.03
C VAL A 47 43.04 -25.71 34.43
N SER A 48 43.85 -25.28 35.39
CA SER A 48 44.06 -23.86 35.62
C SER A 48 44.71 -23.31 34.36
N ALA A 49 44.17 -22.23 33.82
CA ALA A 49 44.86 -21.49 32.79
C ALA A 49 46.23 -21.01 33.30
N ASP A 50 47.14 -20.87 32.35
CA ASP A 50 48.51 -20.45 32.55
C ASP A 50 48.66 -19.06 31.94
N GLU A 51 48.72 -18.04 32.80
CA GLU A 51 48.86 -16.62 32.41
C GLU A 51 50.13 -16.37 31.58
N THR A 52 51.08 -17.31 31.54
CA THR A 52 52.31 -17.22 30.73
C THR A 52 52.18 -17.78 29.31
N LYS A 53 51.02 -18.36 28.96
CA LYS A 53 50.72 -18.88 27.62
C LYS A 53 49.72 -18.01 26.86
N ASP A 54 49.84 -17.99 25.54
CA ASP A 54 48.87 -17.37 24.65
C ASP A 54 47.49 -18.07 24.70
N ILE A 55 46.49 -17.46 24.07
CA ILE A 55 45.11 -17.97 24.06
C ILE A 55 45.02 -19.37 23.40
N PRO A 56 45.53 -19.63 22.18
CA PRO A 56 45.52 -20.96 21.59
C PRO A 56 46.19 -22.04 22.46
N ALA A 57 47.35 -21.75 23.05
CA ALA A 57 48.09 -22.69 23.91
C ALA A 57 47.42 -22.92 25.27
N ASN A 58 46.58 -21.99 25.75
CA ASN A 58 45.69 -22.22 26.88
C ASN A 58 44.49 -23.09 26.50
N ALA A 59 43.85 -22.82 25.35
CA ALA A 59 42.72 -23.62 24.86
C ALA A 59 43.10 -25.10 24.66
N GLU A 60 44.22 -25.37 23.96
CA GLU A 60 44.77 -26.73 23.75
C GLU A 60 45.05 -27.45 25.08
N ALA A 61 45.49 -26.72 26.12
CA ALA A 61 45.80 -27.31 27.41
C ALA A 61 44.56 -27.79 28.18
N THR A 62 43.34 -27.33 27.82
CA THR A 62 42.12 -27.64 28.58
C THR A 62 41.55 -29.03 28.37
N GLY A 63 41.70 -29.62 27.17
CA GLY A 63 40.99 -30.83 26.76
C GLY A 63 39.45 -30.68 26.76
N SER A 64 38.94 -29.48 26.50
CA SER A 64 37.51 -29.18 26.33
C SER A 64 37.23 -28.12 25.25
N HIS A 65 38.27 -27.80 24.46
CA HIS A 65 38.27 -26.86 23.35
C HIS A 65 39.07 -27.45 22.16
N ASP A 66 39.18 -28.78 22.07
CA ASP A 66 39.89 -29.50 21.01
C ASP A 66 39.29 -29.16 19.63
N SER A 67 37.97 -29.01 19.55
CA SER A 67 37.24 -28.56 18.35
C SER A 67 37.58 -27.12 17.98
N LEU A 68 37.70 -26.21 18.95
CA LEU A 68 38.09 -24.81 18.71
C LEU A 68 39.52 -24.72 18.16
N VAL A 69 40.45 -25.45 18.76
CA VAL A 69 41.85 -25.48 18.31
C VAL A 69 41.97 -26.10 16.92
N ALA A 70 41.21 -27.16 16.63
CA ALA A 70 41.14 -27.75 15.30
C ALA A 70 40.57 -26.77 14.25
N ALA A 71 39.50 -26.03 14.59
CA ALA A 71 38.88 -25.04 13.71
C ALA A 71 39.84 -23.86 13.42
N LEU A 72 40.51 -23.33 14.45
CA LEU A 72 41.53 -22.29 14.29
C LEU A 72 42.71 -22.74 13.43
N ALA A 73 43.13 -24.01 13.55
CA ALA A 73 44.20 -24.58 12.73
C ALA A 73 43.75 -24.77 11.26
N HIS A 74 42.50 -25.20 11.04
CA HIS A 74 41.90 -25.36 9.70
C HIS A 74 41.76 -24.02 8.98
N ALA A 75 41.26 -22.99 9.67
CA ALA A 75 41.12 -21.63 9.16
C ALA A 75 42.44 -20.82 9.10
N GLY A 76 43.57 -21.38 9.57
CA GLY A 76 44.86 -20.68 9.59
C GLY A 76 44.95 -19.51 10.59
N LEU A 77 44.03 -19.41 11.55
CA LEU A 77 43.92 -18.30 12.51
C LEU A 77 44.76 -18.46 13.78
N VAL A 78 45.48 -19.57 13.95
CA VAL A 78 46.34 -19.81 15.14
C VAL A 78 47.39 -18.71 15.30
N GLU A 79 48.15 -18.38 14.25
CA GLU A 79 49.19 -17.34 14.33
C GLU A 79 48.59 -15.95 14.65
N THR A 80 47.38 -15.67 14.15
CA THR A 80 46.64 -14.43 14.44
C THR A 80 46.34 -14.29 15.93
N LEU A 81 45.82 -15.36 16.57
CA LEU A 81 45.52 -15.36 18.01
C LEU A 81 46.74 -15.60 18.91
N GLN A 82 47.93 -15.84 18.34
CA GLN A 82 49.22 -15.81 19.05
C GLN A 82 49.89 -14.42 19.02
N GLY A 83 49.32 -13.44 18.30
CA GLY A 83 49.83 -12.06 18.24
C GLY A 83 49.82 -11.33 19.60
N ASP A 84 50.49 -10.17 19.66
CA ASP A 84 50.78 -9.43 20.90
C ASP A 84 49.55 -9.00 21.73
N GLY A 85 48.34 -9.01 21.16
CA GLY A 85 47.08 -8.71 21.86
C GLY A 85 46.98 -7.28 22.41
N PRO A 86 46.17 -7.03 23.46
CA PRO A 86 45.30 -7.99 24.12
C PRO A 86 44.08 -8.36 23.27
N PHE A 87 43.67 -9.62 23.31
CA PHE A 87 42.40 -10.10 22.77
C PHE A 87 41.42 -10.49 23.90
N THR A 88 40.13 -10.52 23.60
CA THR A 88 39.15 -11.26 24.40
C THR A 88 38.50 -12.30 23.50
N VAL A 89 38.64 -13.58 23.85
CA VAL A 89 38.10 -14.70 23.07
C VAL A 89 37.00 -15.38 23.84
N PHE A 90 35.82 -15.43 23.25
CA PHE A 90 34.70 -16.23 23.74
C PHE A 90 34.90 -17.65 23.21
N ALA A 91 35.41 -18.56 24.05
CA ALA A 91 35.81 -19.90 23.64
C ALA A 91 34.66 -20.91 23.82
N PRO A 92 34.00 -21.37 22.75
CA PRO A 92 32.98 -22.41 22.85
C PRO A 92 33.61 -23.76 23.16
N THR A 93 32.99 -24.50 24.09
CA THR A 93 33.40 -25.87 24.42
C THR A 93 33.19 -26.86 23.26
N ASP A 94 33.82 -28.01 23.31
CA ASP A 94 33.63 -29.07 22.30
C ASP A 94 32.16 -29.52 22.18
N ALA A 95 31.42 -29.53 23.30
CA ALA A 95 29.99 -29.82 23.31
C ALA A 95 29.15 -28.71 22.63
N ALA A 96 29.64 -27.47 22.62
CA ALA A 96 29.01 -26.37 21.90
C ALA A 96 29.22 -26.50 20.38
N PHE A 97 30.42 -26.91 19.94
CA PHE A 97 30.70 -27.25 18.54
C PHE A 97 29.85 -28.43 18.05
N GLU A 98 29.75 -29.51 18.83
CA GLU A 98 28.87 -30.65 18.52
C GLU A 98 27.40 -30.23 18.42
N ALA A 99 26.92 -29.39 19.34
CA ALA A 99 25.55 -28.88 19.32
C ALA A 99 25.26 -27.92 18.15
N ALA A 100 26.27 -27.19 17.67
CA ALA A 100 26.18 -26.34 16.48
C ALA A 100 26.22 -27.15 15.16
N GLY A 101 26.60 -28.44 15.21
CA GLY A 101 26.67 -29.31 14.04
C GLY A 101 27.84 -28.98 13.09
N ILE A 102 28.88 -28.30 13.57
CA ILE A 102 30.05 -27.93 12.77
C ILE A 102 30.96 -29.15 12.60
N ASP A 103 31.00 -29.68 11.38
CA ASP A 103 31.93 -30.74 10.95
C ASP A 103 33.00 -30.13 10.04
N LEU A 104 34.23 -30.00 10.53
CA LEU A 104 35.35 -29.41 9.75
C LEU A 104 35.65 -30.16 8.45
N SER A 105 35.17 -31.41 8.29
CA SER A 105 35.33 -32.15 7.03
C SER A 105 34.39 -31.70 5.91
N THR A 106 33.41 -30.83 6.20
CA THR A 106 32.53 -30.20 5.19
C THR A 106 33.00 -28.80 4.77
N PHE A 107 34.18 -28.35 5.22
CA PHE A 107 34.76 -27.06 4.88
C PHE A 107 35.90 -27.27 3.87
N ASP A 108 35.55 -27.65 2.65
CA ASP A 108 36.51 -28.09 1.61
C ASP A 108 36.67 -27.13 0.42
N THR A 109 35.83 -26.09 0.34
CA THR A 109 35.95 -24.97 -0.61
C THR A 109 36.46 -23.68 0.04
N ASP A 110 37.00 -22.76 -0.76
CA ASP A 110 37.47 -21.45 -0.28
C ASP A 110 36.35 -20.67 0.43
N ALA A 111 35.13 -20.64 -0.15
CA ALA A 111 33.99 -19.92 0.42
C ALA A 111 33.50 -20.50 1.76
N GLU A 112 33.54 -21.82 1.94
CA GLU A 112 33.25 -22.43 3.24
C GLU A 112 34.35 -22.07 4.26
N ASN A 113 35.62 -22.10 3.86
CA ASN A 113 36.75 -21.73 4.74
C ASN A 113 36.73 -20.24 5.12
N ASP A 114 36.29 -19.35 4.23
CA ASP A 114 36.00 -17.95 4.53
C ASP A 114 34.86 -17.85 5.56
N THR A 115 33.78 -18.62 5.39
CA THR A 115 32.67 -18.70 6.37
C THR A 115 33.13 -19.19 7.75
N LEU A 116 34.00 -20.21 7.80
CA LEU A 116 34.57 -20.69 9.07
C LEU A 116 35.45 -19.62 9.72
N SER A 117 36.25 -18.92 8.92
CA SER A 117 37.12 -17.84 9.40
C SER A 117 36.29 -16.70 9.98
N ASP A 118 35.22 -16.30 9.31
CA ASP A 118 34.27 -15.30 9.77
C ASP A 118 33.60 -15.68 11.11
N ILE A 119 33.04 -16.90 11.20
CA ILE A 119 32.49 -17.45 12.46
C ILE A 119 33.54 -17.41 13.59
N LEU A 120 34.79 -17.82 13.33
CA LEU A 120 35.84 -17.83 14.34
C LEU A 120 36.26 -16.41 14.77
N LEU A 121 36.28 -15.45 13.85
CA LEU A 121 36.56 -14.04 14.16
C LEU A 121 35.41 -13.35 14.90
N TYR A 122 34.17 -13.79 14.70
CA TYR A 122 33.00 -13.35 15.49
C TYR A 122 33.04 -13.80 16.97
N HIS A 123 33.97 -14.68 17.35
CA HIS A 123 34.22 -15.02 18.76
C HIS A 123 35.28 -14.12 19.43
N VAL A 124 35.84 -13.16 18.72
CA VAL A 124 37.00 -12.37 19.18
C VAL A 124 36.64 -10.89 19.29
N VAL A 125 37.04 -10.24 20.38
CA VAL A 125 37.08 -8.78 20.53
C VAL A 125 38.54 -8.33 20.61
N SER A 126 38.88 -7.25 19.92
CA SER A 126 40.17 -6.59 20.08
C SER A 126 40.17 -5.73 21.34
N GLY A 127 41.05 -6.04 22.29
CA GLY A 127 41.05 -5.47 23.64
C GLY A 127 40.83 -6.52 24.74
N ALA A 128 41.17 -6.16 25.97
CA ALA A 128 40.86 -6.94 27.17
C ALA A 128 39.51 -6.48 27.76
N VAL A 129 38.53 -7.39 27.84
CA VAL A 129 37.19 -7.13 28.38
C VAL A 129 36.92 -8.14 29.50
N ASP A 130 37.26 -7.76 30.74
CA ASP A 130 36.84 -8.52 31.94
C ASP A 130 35.32 -8.54 32.06
N ALA A 131 34.74 -9.62 32.58
CA ALA A 131 33.30 -9.75 32.81
C ALA A 131 32.77 -8.69 33.79
N ALA A 132 33.63 -8.18 34.69
CA ALA A 132 33.31 -7.06 35.59
C ALA A 132 33.08 -5.71 34.86
N ASN A 133 33.53 -5.58 33.62
CA ASN A 133 33.34 -4.39 32.78
C ASN A 133 32.13 -4.51 31.84
N VAL A 134 31.52 -5.70 31.75
CA VAL A 134 30.33 -5.96 30.92
C VAL A 134 29.07 -5.48 31.65
N THR A 135 28.18 -4.81 30.93
CA THR A 135 26.86 -4.38 31.43
C THR A 135 25.73 -4.91 30.55
N ASP A 136 24.53 -5.00 31.11
CA ASP A 136 23.33 -5.41 30.38
C ASP A 136 23.05 -4.48 29.18
N GLY A 137 22.82 -5.06 28.00
CA GLY A 137 22.64 -4.32 26.75
C GLY A 137 23.92 -3.69 26.17
N MET A 138 25.10 -4.02 26.71
CA MET A 138 26.38 -3.59 26.11
C MET A 138 26.56 -4.25 24.75
N VAL A 139 26.99 -3.48 23.75
CA VAL A 139 27.34 -3.99 22.42
C VAL A 139 28.86 -3.97 22.25
N ALA A 140 29.43 -5.05 21.72
CA ALA A 140 30.82 -5.10 21.29
C ALA A 140 30.89 -5.39 19.79
N THR A 141 31.77 -4.68 19.09
CA THR A 141 32.16 -5.00 17.72
C THR A 141 33.23 -6.09 17.76
N MET A 142 32.95 -7.21 17.10
CA MET A 142 33.81 -8.37 17.00
C MET A 142 34.85 -8.19 15.89
N VAL A 143 35.86 -9.06 15.82
CA VAL A 143 36.97 -8.87 14.86
C VAL A 143 36.57 -9.06 13.40
N ASN A 144 35.49 -9.79 13.11
CA ASN A 144 34.95 -9.86 11.74
C ASN A 144 34.27 -8.56 11.28
N GLY A 145 33.88 -7.67 12.22
CA GLY A 145 33.21 -6.40 11.95
C GLY A 145 31.78 -6.32 12.47
N ASP A 146 31.15 -7.47 12.77
CA ASP A 146 29.79 -7.52 13.29
C ASP A 146 29.70 -7.12 14.76
N ASN A 147 28.47 -6.87 15.21
CA ASN A 147 28.19 -6.59 16.61
C ASN A 147 27.62 -7.82 17.32
N ALA A 148 28.06 -8.04 18.55
CA ALA A 148 27.47 -8.97 19.51
C ALA A 148 26.93 -8.19 20.73
N THR A 149 25.84 -8.65 21.32
CA THR A 149 25.18 -7.97 22.45
C THR A 149 25.29 -8.79 23.73
N PHE A 150 25.71 -8.15 24.82
CA PHE A 150 25.74 -8.77 26.14
C PHE A 150 24.41 -8.62 26.87
N THR A 151 23.98 -9.68 27.54
CA THR A 151 22.88 -9.68 28.50
C THR A 151 23.42 -10.04 29.88
N VAL A 152 23.04 -9.30 30.93
CA VAL A 152 23.51 -9.54 32.30
C VAL A 152 22.32 -9.66 33.25
N THR A 153 21.95 -10.89 33.59
CA THR A 153 20.79 -11.20 34.46
C THR A 153 21.27 -11.90 35.73
N ASP A 154 20.93 -11.35 36.90
CA ASP A 154 21.28 -11.89 38.23
C ASP A 154 22.78 -12.21 38.43
N GLY A 155 23.66 -11.54 37.67
CA GLY A 155 25.12 -11.76 37.68
C GLY A 155 25.62 -12.87 36.75
N ALA A 156 24.73 -13.55 36.03
CA ALA A 156 25.12 -14.37 34.88
C ALA A 156 25.31 -13.47 33.65
N VAL A 157 26.39 -13.71 32.89
CA VAL A 157 26.70 -12.98 31.66
C VAL A 157 26.42 -13.89 30.46
N MET A 158 25.74 -13.35 29.46
CA MET A 158 25.55 -13.95 28.15
C MET A 158 26.10 -13.01 27.07
N ILE A 159 26.58 -13.59 25.96
CA ILE A 159 26.89 -12.88 24.72
C ILE A 159 26.03 -13.50 23.61
N ASN A 160 25.20 -12.67 22.99
CA ASN A 160 24.00 -13.12 22.26
C ASN A 160 23.23 -14.16 23.10
N ASP A 161 22.98 -15.34 22.54
CA ASP A 161 22.29 -16.45 23.24
C ASP A 161 23.25 -17.40 24.00
N ALA A 162 24.56 -17.17 24.01
CA ALA A 162 25.55 -18.04 24.64
C ALA A 162 25.85 -17.63 26.09
N ASN A 163 25.80 -18.57 27.03
CA ASN A 163 26.12 -18.32 28.43
C ASN A 163 27.65 -18.36 28.64
N VAL A 164 28.20 -17.37 29.35
CA VAL A 164 29.58 -17.43 29.84
C VAL A 164 29.61 -18.36 31.07
N THR A 165 30.14 -19.56 30.86
CA THR A 165 30.22 -20.62 31.89
C THR A 165 31.45 -20.50 32.78
N THR A 166 32.55 -19.94 32.26
CA THR A 166 33.75 -19.58 33.02
C THR A 166 34.28 -18.27 32.48
N ALA A 167 34.28 -17.22 33.29
CA ALA A 167 34.75 -15.89 32.92
C ALA A 167 36.20 -15.63 33.37
N ASP A 168 36.81 -14.58 32.83
CA ASP A 168 38.05 -13.95 33.30
C ASP A 168 39.26 -14.91 33.34
N VAL A 169 39.38 -15.79 32.32
CA VAL A 169 40.49 -16.74 32.22
C VAL A 169 41.68 -16.06 31.54
N THR A 170 42.62 -15.56 32.34
CA THR A 170 43.80 -14.80 31.89
C THR A 170 44.79 -15.62 31.05
N ALA A 171 45.24 -15.05 29.94
CA ALA A 171 46.31 -15.54 29.07
C ALA A 171 47.37 -14.43 28.84
N SER A 172 48.54 -14.78 28.31
CA SER A 172 49.66 -13.83 28.16
C SER A 172 49.40 -12.72 27.14
N ASN A 173 48.44 -12.92 26.23
CA ASN A 173 48.02 -11.97 25.21
C ASN A 173 46.51 -11.67 25.26
N GLY A 174 45.82 -11.90 26.39
CA GLY A 174 44.40 -11.57 26.49
C GLY A 174 43.61 -12.29 27.60
N ILE A 175 42.30 -12.37 27.39
CA ILE A 175 41.31 -12.98 28.28
C ILE A 175 40.51 -14.02 27.48
N ILE A 176 40.18 -15.14 28.11
CA ILE A 176 39.25 -16.15 27.58
C ILE A 176 37.98 -16.15 28.44
N HIS A 177 36.82 -16.21 27.79
CA HIS A 177 35.51 -16.46 28.41
C HIS A 177 34.94 -17.75 27.80
N VAL A 178 34.80 -18.82 28.59
CA VAL A 178 34.31 -20.11 28.10
C VAL A 178 32.78 -20.05 27.94
N ILE A 179 32.27 -20.35 26.75
CA ILE A 179 30.83 -20.29 26.41
C ILE A 179 30.21 -21.65 26.06
N ASP A 180 28.90 -21.78 26.25
CA ASP A 180 28.14 -23.02 26.05
C ASP A 180 27.52 -23.20 24.64
N LYS A 181 27.70 -22.23 23.74
CA LYS A 181 27.26 -22.27 22.33
C LYS A 181 28.32 -21.65 21.44
N VAL A 182 28.39 -22.08 20.18
CA VAL A 182 29.12 -21.34 19.14
C VAL A 182 28.32 -20.06 18.82
N LEU A 183 29.00 -18.91 18.79
CA LEU A 183 28.46 -17.67 18.25
C LEU A 183 28.46 -17.76 16.73
N LEU A 184 27.27 -17.67 16.14
CA LEU A 184 27.14 -17.46 14.70
C LEU A 184 27.03 -15.95 14.47
N PRO A 185 27.78 -15.39 13.49
CA PRO A 185 27.53 -14.04 12.99
C PRO A 185 26.04 -13.86 12.70
N PRO A 186 25.48 -12.65 12.85
CA PRO A 186 24.18 -12.37 12.25
C PRO A 186 24.27 -12.75 10.77
N ALA A 187 23.29 -13.50 10.26
CA ALA A 187 23.24 -13.74 8.83
C ALA A 187 23.19 -12.38 8.13
N ASP A 188 24.01 -12.19 7.09
CA ASP A 188 23.85 -11.06 6.18
C ASP A 188 22.41 -11.04 5.70
N GLU A 189 21.59 -10.12 6.23
CA GLU A 189 20.30 -9.79 5.65
C GLU A 189 20.63 -9.36 4.21
N PRO A 190 20.16 -10.08 3.18
CA PRO A 190 20.66 -9.91 1.83
C PRO A 190 20.49 -8.45 1.42
N GLU A 191 21.59 -7.77 1.07
CA GLU A 191 21.53 -6.33 0.75
C GLU A 191 20.41 -6.10 -0.26
N LEU A 192 19.41 -5.32 0.17
CA LEU A 192 18.23 -5.12 -0.63
C LEU A 192 18.65 -4.45 -1.93
N VAL A 193 18.34 -5.08 -3.06
CA VAL A 193 18.55 -4.49 -4.38
C VAL A 193 17.38 -3.56 -4.71
N ASP A 194 17.53 -2.70 -5.72
CA ASP A 194 16.48 -1.79 -6.14
C ASP A 194 15.28 -2.55 -6.74
N ILE A 195 14.12 -1.88 -6.83
CA ILE A 195 12.87 -2.47 -7.32
C ILE A 195 12.99 -3.10 -8.72
N ALA A 196 13.72 -2.47 -9.66
CA ALA A 196 13.87 -2.99 -11.01
C ALA A 196 14.74 -4.26 -11.03
N THR A 197 15.78 -4.31 -10.20
CA THR A 197 16.61 -5.50 -9.98
C THR A 197 15.83 -6.60 -9.26
N VAL A 198 14.99 -6.30 -8.26
CA VAL A 198 14.09 -7.29 -7.64
C VAL A 198 13.15 -7.89 -8.70
N ALA A 199 12.44 -7.06 -9.47
CA ALA A 199 11.51 -7.51 -10.49
C ALA A 199 12.19 -8.45 -11.51
N THR A 200 13.37 -8.07 -12.00
CA THR A 200 14.20 -8.87 -12.93
C THR A 200 14.56 -10.26 -12.36
N ASN A 201 14.81 -10.35 -11.05
CA ASN A 201 15.22 -11.60 -10.41
C ASN A 201 14.05 -12.56 -10.06
N THR A 202 12.79 -12.11 -10.19
CA THR A 202 11.63 -12.96 -9.88
C THR A 202 11.33 -14.03 -10.92
N GLY A 203 11.64 -13.78 -12.21
CA GLY A 203 11.20 -14.63 -13.32
C GLY A 203 9.69 -14.73 -13.51
N SER A 204 8.92 -13.76 -12.99
CA SER A 204 7.45 -13.69 -13.13
C SER A 204 6.94 -12.29 -13.49
N HIS A 205 7.86 -11.40 -13.87
CA HIS A 205 7.65 -10.00 -14.22
C HIS A 205 8.46 -9.61 -15.47
N ASP A 206 8.79 -10.58 -16.33
CA ASP A 206 9.58 -10.36 -17.55
C ASP A 206 8.88 -9.35 -18.49
N ALA A 207 7.54 -9.39 -18.56
CA ALA A 207 6.72 -8.46 -19.32
C ALA A 207 6.74 -7.03 -18.72
N LEU A 208 6.72 -6.92 -17.38
CA LEU A 208 6.84 -5.63 -16.69
C LEU A 208 8.22 -5.01 -16.94
N VAL A 209 9.29 -5.79 -16.80
CA VAL A 209 10.67 -5.33 -17.05
C VAL A 209 10.86 -4.93 -18.51
N ALA A 210 10.29 -5.68 -19.46
CA ALA A 210 10.30 -5.31 -20.88
C ALA A 210 9.52 -4.01 -21.14
N ALA A 211 8.36 -3.82 -20.52
CA ALA A 211 7.55 -2.60 -20.66
C ALA A 211 8.27 -1.37 -20.08
N LEU A 212 8.88 -1.49 -18.89
CA LEU A 212 9.70 -0.44 -18.28
C LEU A 212 10.92 -0.08 -19.13
N ALA A 213 11.57 -1.06 -19.76
CA ALA A 213 12.68 -0.83 -20.69
C ALA A 213 12.22 -0.13 -21.97
N HIS A 214 11.06 -0.51 -22.52
CA HIS A 214 10.46 0.10 -23.70
C HIS A 214 10.05 1.56 -23.46
N ALA A 215 9.45 1.86 -22.30
CA ALA A 215 9.08 3.21 -21.89
C ALA A 215 10.25 4.06 -21.33
N GLY A 216 11.46 3.49 -21.17
CA GLY A 216 12.62 4.19 -20.63
C GLY A 216 12.57 4.49 -19.13
N LEU A 217 11.71 3.80 -18.37
CA LEU A 217 11.47 4.04 -16.93
C LEU A 217 12.39 3.26 -15.98
N VAL A 218 13.25 2.38 -16.50
CA VAL A 218 14.16 1.55 -15.67
C VAL A 218 15.05 2.41 -14.76
N GLU A 219 15.72 3.42 -15.31
CA GLU A 219 16.58 4.33 -14.51
C GLU A 219 15.77 5.13 -13.46
N THR A 220 14.48 5.38 -13.72
CA THR A 220 13.59 6.06 -12.76
C THR A 220 13.27 5.16 -11.57
N LEU A 221 12.92 3.88 -11.80
CA LEU A 221 12.69 2.91 -10.72
C LEU A 221 13.96 2.40 -10.03
N GLN A 222 15.15 2.72 -10.57
CA GLN A 222 16.44 2.56 -9.90
C GLN A 222 16.86 3.80 -9.08
N GLY A 223 16.09 4.90 -9.15
CA GLY A 223 16.39 6.14 -8.46
C GLY A 223 16.18 6.08 -6.93
N GLU A 224 16.51 7.18 -6.26
CA GLU A 224 16.22 7.35 -4.82
C GLU A 224 14.70 7.34 -4.59
N GLY A 225 14.26 6.44 -3.72
CA GLY A 225 12.86 6.31 -3.30
C GLY A 225 12.51 7.17 -2.06
N PRO A 226 11.49 6.79 -1.28
CA PRO A 226 10.78 5.51 -1.33
C PRO A 226 9.70 5.45 -2.41
N PHE A 227 9.66 4.33 -3.13
CA PHE A 227 8.54 3.96 -4.00
C PHE A 227 7.69 2.85 -3.38
N THR A 228 6.44 2.74 -3.81
CA THR A 228 5.67 1.50 -3.73
C THR A 228 5.23 1.13 -5.14
N VAL A 229 5.59 -0.05 -5.61
CA VAL A 229 5.25 -0.54 -6.96
C VAL A 229 4.29 -1.71 -6.84
N PHE A 230 3.13 -1.56 -7.46
CA PHE A 230 2.19 -2.66 -7.65
C PHE A 230 2.61 -3.40 -8.93
N ALA A 231 3.33 -4.52 -8.79
CA ALA A 231 3.96 -5.23 -9.90
C ALA A 231 3.01 -6.31 -10.46
N PRO A 232 2.42 -6.12 -11.66
CA PRO A 232 1.58 -7.15 -12.28
C PRO A 232 2.44 -8.28 -12.82
N THR A 233 2.02 -9.52 -12.55
CA THR A 233 2.68 -10.72 -13.08
C THR A 233 2.59 -10.81 -14.61
N ASP A 234 3.43 -11.63 -15.23
CA ASP A 234 3.37 -11.87 -16.69
C ASP A 234 2.00 -12.37 -17.16
N ALA A 235 1.31 -13.17 -16.34
CA ALA A 235 -0.06 -13.63 -16.61
C ALA A 235 -1.09 -12.48 -16.55
N ALA A 236 -0.85 -11.45 -15.74
CA ALA A 236 -1.65 -10.25 -15.69
C ALA A 236 -1.47 -9.39 -16.95
N PHE A 237 -0.22 -9.25 -17.43
CA PHE A 237 0.09 -8.61 -18.71
C PHE A 237 -0.54 -9.34 -19.91
N GLU A 238 -0.44 -10.67 -19.96
CA GLU A 238 -1.09 -11.48 -21.00
C GLU A 238 -2.62 -11.31 -20.97
N ALA A 239 -3.23 -11.35 -19.77
CA ALA A 239 -4.67 -11.16 -19.60
C ALA A 239 -5.16 -9.74 -19.97
N ALA A 240 -4.31 -8.72 -19.82
CA ALA A 240 -4.58 -7.35 -20.27
C ALA A 240 -4.45 -7.19 -21.79
N GLY A 241 -3.84 -8.15 -22.50
CA GLY A 241 -3.64 -8.10 -23.95
C GLY A 241 -2.61 -7.07 -24.41
N ILE A 242 -1.68 -6.68 -23.53
CA ILE A 242 -0.61 -5.71 -23.85
C ILE A 242 0.47 -6.42 -24.66
N ASP A 243 0.57 -6.08 -25.95
CA ASP A 243 1.64 -6.51 -26.85
C ASP A 243 2.55 -5.31 -27.14
N LEU A 244 3.76 -5.29 -26.56
CA LEU A 244 4.72 -4.18 -26.73
C LEU A 244 5.09 -3.93 -28.21
N SER A 245 4.88 -4.90 -29.11
CA SER A 245 5.11 -4.70 -30.55
C SER A 245 4.07 -3.82 -31.24
N THR A 246 2.95 -3.49 -30.58
CA THR A 246 1.93 -2.54 -31.05
C THR A 246 2.12 -1.12 -30.49
N PHE A 247 3.21 -0.85 -29.79
CA PHE A 247 3.52 0.48 -29.22
C PHE A 247 4.60 1.17 -30.06
N ASP A 248 4.27 1.50 -31.32
CA ASP A 248 5.22 2.02 -32.30
C ASP A 248 5.06 3.53 -32.62
N THR A 249 3.98 4.15 -32.14
CA THR A 249 3.76 5.61 -32.20
C THR A 249 4.08 6.33 -30.88
N GLU A 250 4.26 7.65 -30.94
CA GLU A 250 4.48 8.50 -29.74
C GLU A 250 3.26 8.49 -28.80
N GLU A 251 2.05 8.41 -29.35
CA GLU A 251 0.77 8.39 -28.62
C GLU A 251 0.55 7.06 -27.86
N GLU A 252 0.84 5.92 -28.51
CA GLU A 252 0.82 4.62 -27.84
C GLU A 252 1.90 4.56 -26.74
N ASN A 253 3.11 5.03 -27.01
CA ASN A 253 4.19 5.04 -26.01
C ASN A 253 3.91 5.96 -24.82
N ALA A 254 3.23 7.08 -25.03
CA ALA A 254 2.71 7.91 -23.94
C ALA A 254 1.66 7.14 -23.11
N THR A 255 0.74 6.42 -23.79
CA THR A 255 -0.25 5.55 -23.13
C THR A 255 0.39 4.45 -22.29
N LEU A 256 1.44 3.76 -22.79
CA LEU A 256 2.18 2.77 -22.00
C LEU A 256 2.87 3.39 -20.79
N THR A 257 3.46 4.58 -20.97
CA THR A 257 4.13 5.31 -19.89
C THR A 257 3.14 5.67 -18.79
N ASP A 258 1.97 6.20 -19.16
CA ASP A 258 0.88 6.53 -18.23
C ASP A 258 0.40 5.29 -17.44
N ILE A 259 0.12 4.18 -18.13
CA ILE A 259 -0.22 2.89 -17.50
C ILE A 259 0.86 2.47 -16.49
N LEU A 260 2.14 2.51 -16.87
CA LEU A 260 3.24 2.11 -15.97
C LEU A 260 3.38 3.04 -14.76
N LEU A 261 3.15 4.35 -14.91
CA LEU A 261 3.17 5.30 -13.80
C LEU A 261 1.96 5.15 -12.87
N TYR A 262 0.81 4.68 -13.37
CA TYR A 262 -0.36 4.31 -12.56
C TYR A 262 -0.15 3.04 -11.70
N HIS A 263 0.98 2.33 -11.84
CA HIS A 263 1.37 1.24 -10.93
C HIS A 263 2.29 1.69 -9.78
N VAL A 264 2.66 2.96 -9.71
CA VAL A 264 3.65 3.47 -8.75
C VAL A 264 3.03 4.51 -7.81
N VAL A 265 3.35 4.42 -6.53
CA VAL A 265 3.15 5.50 -5.54
C VAL A 265 4.52 6.04 -5.14
N GLY A 266 4.67 7.37 -5.11
CA GLY A 266 5.89 8.07 -4.68
C GLY A 266 6.08 8.12 -3.15
N ALA A 267 5.78 7.02 -2.46
CA ALA A 267 5.91 6.87 -1.01
C ALA A 267 6.07 5.39 -0.64
N SER A 268 6.53 5.11 0.58
CA SER A 268 6.48 3.76 1.17
C SER A 268 5.08 3.49 1.74
N VAL A 269 4.42 2.45 1.25
CA VAL A 269 3.08 2.00 1.68
C VAL A 269 3.15 0.50 1.91
N ASP A 270 3.38 0.08 3.16
CA ASP A 270 3.29 -1.33 3.56
C ASP A 270 1.81 -1.79 3.63
N ALA A 271 1.56 -3.10 3.53
CA ALA A 271 0.20 -3.62 3.54
C ALA A 271 -0.49 -3.49 4.91
N ALA A 272 0.25 -3.26 5.99
CA ALA A 272 -0.29 -2.99 7.32
C ALA A 272 -0.84 -1.56 7.47
N SER A 273 -0.38 -0.62 6.64
CA SER A 273 -0.85 0.77 6.58
C SER A 273 -2.13 0.95 5.76
N VAL A 274 -2.43 0.01 4.86
CA VAL A 274 -3.60 0.04 3.98
C VAL A 274 -4.89 -0.25 4.76
N THR A 275 -5.92 0.54 4.51
CA THR A 275 -7.26 0.38 5.12
C THR A 275 -8.36 0.39 4.07
N ASP A 276 -9.52 -0.20 4.39
CA ASP A 276 -10.65 -0.29 3.46
C ASP A 276 -11.18 1.11 3.06
N GLY A 277 -11.26 1.36 1.75
CA GLY A 277 -11.64 2.66 1.20
C GLY A 277 -10.55 3.73 1.23
N MET A 278 -9.31 3.38 1.58
CA MET A 278 -8.16 4.28 1.42
C MET A 278 -7.89 4.58 -0.06
N THR A 279 -7.52 5.81 -0.38
CA THR A 279 -7.04 6.17 -1.73
C THR A 279 -5.54 6.51 -1.69
N ALA A 280 -4.86 6.31 -2.82
CA ALA A 280 -3.51 6.81 -3.06
C ALA A 280 -3.43 7.44 -4.45
N THR A 281 -2.84 8.64 -4.51
CA THR A 281 -2.49 9.28 -5.77
C THR A 281 -1.24 8.62 -6.35
N MET A 282 -1.38 8.06 -7.54
CA MET A 282 -0.33 7.37 -8.27
C MET A 282 0.59 8.38 -8.98
N VAL A 283 1.75 7.93 -9.49
CA VAL A 283 2.76 8.84 -10.07
C VAL A 283 2.28 9.51 -11.36
N ASN A 284 1.30 8.93 -12.09
CA ASN A 284 0.70 9.61 -13.24
C ASN A 284 -0.22 10.79 -12.85
N GLY A 285 -0.68 10.85 -11.60
CA GLY A 285 -1.56 11.89 -11.06
C GLY A 285 -2.99 11.44 -10.72
N ASP A 286 -3.40 10.25 -11.15
CA ASP A 286 -4.71 9.68 -10.83
C ASP A 286 -4.74 9.00 -9.46
N ASP A 287 -5.93 8.92 -8.85
CA ASP A 287 -6.13 8.16 -7.63
C ASP A 287 -6.46 6.68 -7.94
N ALA A 288 -5.92 5.78 -7.11
CA ALA A 288 -6.34 4.38 -7.00
C ALA A 288 -6.96 4.13 -5.61
N THR A 289 -7.92 3.21 -5.52
CA THR A 289 -8.65 2.92 -4.28
C THR A 289 -8.34 1.52 -3.77
N PHE A 290 -8.00 1.39 -2.49
CA PHE A 290 -7.83 0.12 -1.81
C PHE A 290 -9.14 -0.41 -1.23
N THR A 291 -9.38 -1.71 -1.40
CA THR A 291 -10.45 -2.45 -0.70
C THR A 291 -9.80 -3.52 0.17
N VAL A 292 -10.25 -3.67 1.41
CA VAL A 292 -9.71 -4.67 2.35
C VAL A 292 -10.84 -5.54 2.89
N SER A 293 -11.01 -6.73 2.32
CA SER A 293 -12.08 -7.67 2.69
C SER A 293 -11.51 -9.04 3.05
N ASP A 294 -11.94 -9.60 4.18
CA ASP A 294 -11.55 -10.93 4.68
C ASP A 294 -10.03 -11.21 4.74
N GLY A 295 -9.22 -10.16 4.86
CA GLY A 295 -7.75 -10.24 4.87
C GLY A 295 -7.08 -10.21 3.49
N THR A 296 -7.87 -10.08 2.42
CA THR A 296 -7.38 -9.81 1.06
C THR A 296 -7.39 -8.29 0.83
N VAL A 297 -6.28 -7.78 0.28
CA VAL A 297 -6.17 -6.39 -0.21
C VAL A 297 -6.34 -6.40 -1.73
N THR A 298 -7.18 -5.50 -2.26
CA THR A 298 -7.19 -5.15 -3.68
C THR A 298 -6.86 -3.67 -3.85
N ILE A 299 -6.23 -3.32 -4.97
CA ILE A 299 -6.08 -1.95 -5.46
C ILE A 299 -6.87 -1.86 -6.77
N ASN A 300 -7.90 -1.00 -6.78
CA ASN A 300 -9.02 -1.10 -7.71
C ASN A 300 -9.52 -2.56 -7.79
N ASP A 301 -9.59 -3.12 -8.99
CA ASP A 301 -9.97 -4.52 -9.24
C ASP A 301 -8.81 -5.52 -9.13
N ALA A 302 -7.56 -5.10 -8.92
CA ALA A 302 -6.38 -5.97 -8.88
C ALA A 302 -6.12 -6.52 -7.47
N THR A 303 -6.01 -7.84 -7.34
CA THR A 303 -5.72 -8.51 -6.06
C THR A 303 -4.23 -8.46 -5.76
N VAL A 304 -3.84 -8.05 -4.54
CA VAL A 304 -2.47 -8.23 -4.05
C VAL A 304 -2.27 -9.71 -3.68
N THR A 305 -1.40 -10.38 -4.42
CA THR A 305 -1.11 -11.82 -4.31
C THR A 305 0.12 -12.12 -3.45
N SER A 306 1.06 -11.17 -3.38
CA SER A 306 2.18 -11.14 -2.44
C SER A 306 2.43 -9.69 -2.04
N ALA A 307 2.45 -9.41 -0.75
CA ALA A 307 2.66 -8.07 -0.21
C ALA A 307 4.07 -7.91 0.38
N ASP A 308 4.47 -6.66 0.63
CA ASP A 308 5.63 -6.27 1.44
C ASP A 308 6.97 -6.89 0.97
N VAL A 309 7.18 -7.03 -0.35
CA VAL A 309 8.46 -7.44 -0.91
C VAL A 309 9.42 -6.23 -0.86
N MET A 310 10.35 -6.27 0.08
CA MET A 310 11.27 -5.16 0.34
C MET A 310 12.36 -5.00 -0.74
N ALA A 311 12.67 -3.75 -1.08
CA ALA A 311 13.76 -3.33 -1.95
C ALA A 311 14.51 -2.14 -1.31
N SER A 312 15.75 -1.83 -1.72
CA SER A 312 16.51 -0.73 -1.09
C SER A 312 15.91 0.65 -1.30
N ASN A 313 15.13 0.82 -2.37
CA ASN A 313 14.45 2.07 -2.69
C ASN A 313 12.92 1.98 -2.59
N GLY A 314 12.35 0.94 -1.95
CA GLY A 314 10.91 0.88 -1.74
C GLY A 314 10.32 -0.49 -1.42
N ILE A 315 9.03 -0.63 -1.72
CA ILE A 315 8.22 -1.85 -1.49
C ILE A 315 7.59 -2.28 -2.82
N ILE A 316 7.48 -3.60 -3.04
CA ILE A 316 6.73 -4.20 -4.14
C ILE A 316 5.55 -4.99 -3.59
N HIS A 317 4.37 -4.77 -4.19
CA HIS A 317 3.17 -5.59 -4.01
C HIS A 317 2.84 -6.28 -5.33
N VAL A 318 2.89 -7.61 -5.39
CA VAL A 318 2.64 -8.38 -6.62
C VAL A 318 1.13 -8.49 -6.86
N ILE A 319 0.65 -8.08 -8.03
CA ILE A 319 -0.78 -8.05 -8.37
C ILE A 319 -1.18 -9.00 -9.52
N ASP A 320 -2.45 -9.42 -9.53
CA ASP A 320 -3.01 -10.38 -10.50
C ASP A 320 -3.59 -9.77 -11.79
N LYS A 321 -3.62 -8.43 -11.90
CA LYS A 321 -4.11 -7.67 -13.07
C LYS A 321 -3.24 -6.44 -13.29
N VAL A 322 -3.14 -5.97 -14.53
CA VAL A 322 -2.59 -4.64 -14.83
C VAL A 322 -3.60 -3.58 -14.38
N LEU A 323 -3.13 -2.57 -13.64
CA LEU A 323 -3.89 -1.37 -13.31
C LEU A 323 -4.00 -0.50 -14.57
N MET A 324 -5.23 -0.29 -15.02
CA MET A 324 -5.52 0.67 -16.08
C MET A 324 -5.87 2.01 -15.41
N PRO A 325 -5.25 3.13 -15.83
CA PRO A 325 -5.68 4.47 -15.44
C PRO A 325 -7.19 4.64 -15.68
N PRO A 326 -7.90 5.42 -14.84
CA PRO A 326 -9.26 5.82 -15.17
C PRO A 326 -9.25 6.51 -16.54
N ALA A 327 -10.17 6.13 -17.42
CA ALA A 327 -10.31 6.84 -18.69
C ALA A 327 -10.68 8.31 -18.39
N ASP A 328 -10.03 9.25 -19.09
CA ASP A 328 -10.41 10.66 -19.06
C ASP A 328 -11.92 10.79 -19.25
N GLU A 329 -12.64 11.13 -18.18
CA GLU A 329 -14.03 11.60 -18.26
C GLU A 329 -14.00 12.80 -19.23
N PRO A 330 -14.75 12.75 -20.35
CA PRO A 330 -14.65 13.76 -21.38
C PRO A 330 -14.94 15.12 -20.76
N VAL A 331 -13.93 15.99 -20.74
CA VAL A 331 -14.00 17.28 -20.03
C VAL A 331 -15.22 18.03 -20.55
N VAL A 332 -16.28 18.07 -19.73
CA VAL A 332 -17.51 18.79 -20.02
C VAL A 332 -17.19 20.27 -19.87
N VAL A 333 -16.58 20.82 -20.91
CA VAL A 333 -16.35 22.25 -21.06
C VAL A 333 -17.71 22.92 -21.03
N ASP A 334 -18.00 23.68 -19.97
CA ASP A 334 -19.19 24.53 -19.94
C ASP A 334 -19.10 25.47 -21.15
N PRO A 335 -19.99 25.35 -22.15
CA PRO A 335 -19.90 26.14 -23.37
C PRO A 335 -20.25 27.62 -23.12
N PHE A 336 -20.60 27.98 -21.87
CA PHE A 336 -20.82 29.32 -21.38
C PHE A 336 -19.79 29.76 -20.33
N ASP A 337 -18.60 29.15 -20.25
CA ASP A 337 -17.55 29.67 -19.37
C ASP A 337 -17.28 31.17 -19.61
N GLY A 338 -17.24 31.94 -18.52
CA GLY A 338 -17.21 33.41 -18.55
C GLY A 338 -18.52 34.13 -18.87
N VAL A 339 -19.65 33.42 -19.12
CA VAL A 339 -20.96 33.99 -19.45
C VAL A 339 -21.99 33.70 -18.34
N THR A 340 -22.56 34.75 -17.75
CA THR A 340 -23.63 34.60 -16.75
C THR A 340 -25.01 34.58 -17.40
N CYS A 341 -25.57 33.38 -17.56
CA CYS A 341 -26.94 33.16 -18.04
C CYS A 341 -27.96 33.49 -16.93
N ALA A 342 -28.88 34.44 -17.17
CA ALA A 342 -30.03 34.69 -16.30
C ALA A 342 -31.15 33.65 -16.51
N ALA A 343 -31.21 33.07 -17.71
CA ALA A 343 -32.05 31.92 -18.02
C ALA A 343 -31.39 31.04 -19.09
N THR A 344 -31.62 29.72 -18.98
CA THR A 344 -31.20 28.74 -19.99
C THR A 344 -32.43 28.10 -20.63
N VAL A 345 -32.44 28.01 -21.96
CA VAL A 345 -33.52 27.43 -22.77
C VAL A 345 -32.98 26.21 -23.51
N GLY A 346 -33.57 25.05 -23.25
CA GLY A 346 -33.30 23.82 -23.99
C GLY A 346 -34.44 23.42 -24.92
N ILE A 347 -34.33 22.20 -25.45
CA ILE A 347 -35.43 21.51 -26.14
C ILE A 347 -36.18 20.66 -25.12
N ASP A 348 -37.51 20.63 -25.21
CA ASP A 348 -38.33 19.80 -24.33
C ASP A 348 -38.23 18.30 -24.67
N SER A 349 -38.74 17.44 -23.77
CA SER A 349 -38.74 15.98 -23.97
C SER A 349 -39.52 15.49 -25.19
N SER A 350 -40.32 16.33 -25.84
CA SER A 350 -41.00 15.98 -27.10
C SER A 350 -40.13 16.17 -28.34
N GLY A 351 -39.05 16.96 -28.24
CA GLY A 351 -38.25 17.39 -29.39
C GLY A 351 -38.91 18.48 -30.23
N TYR A 352 -40.02 19.09 -29.80
CA TYR A 352 -40.81 20.01 -30.61
C TYR A 352 -41.19 21.34 -29.93
N ALA A 353 -40.74 21.57 -28.69
CA ALA A 353 -40.91 22.86 -28.01
C ALA A 353 -39.60 23.34 -27.36
N PHE A 354 -39.45 24.65 -27.24
CA PHE A 354 -38.42 25.25 -26.37
C PHE A 354 -38.88 25.17 -24.91
N SER A 355 -37.95 24.88 -24.00
CA SER A 355 -38.19 24.71 -22.57
C SER A 355 -37.19 25.53 -21.75
N PRO A 356 -37.62 26.59 -21.03
CA PRO A 356 -38.96 27.16 -21.03
C PRO A 356 -39.31 27.84 -22.37
N THR A 357 -40.60 27.87 -22.70
CA THR A 357 -41.10 28.51 -23.93
C THR A 357 -41.13 30.05 -23.82
N VAL A 358 -41.27 30.57 -22.60
CA VAL A 358 -41.23 32.02 -22.30
C VAL A 358 -40.21 32.25 -21.19
N VAL A 359 -39.31 33.19 -21.40
CA VAL A 359 -38.30 33.67 -20.45
C VAL A 359 -38.61 35.12 -20.09
N ASN A 360 -38.39 35.49 -18.83
CA ASN A 360 -38.47 36.88 -18.37
C ASN A 360 -37.14 37.25 -17.72
N ILE A 361 -36.51 38.34 -18.17
CA ILE A 361 -35.21 38.82 -17.68
C ILE A 361 -35.19 40.36 -17.51
N ALA A 362 -34.23 40.87 -16.76
CA ALA A 362 -33.97 42.31 -16.67
C ALA A 362 -33.16 42.81 -17.87
N VAL A 363 -33.25 44.12 -18.16
CA VAL A 363 -32.42 44.77 -19.16
C VAL A 363 -30.94 44.67 -18.75
N GLY A 364 -30.11 44.17 -19.66
CA GLY A 364 -28.69 43.89 -19.44
C GLY A 364 -28.36 42.43 -19.14
N GLU A 365 -29.36 41.55 -19.00
CA GLU A 365 -29.15 40.13 -18.72
C GLU A 365 -29.00 39.28 -20.01
N THR A 366 -28.44 38.07 -19.84
CA THR A 366 -28.15 37.13 -20.94
C THR A 366 -29.08 35.93 -20.89
N VAL A 367 -29.68 35.57 -22.02
CA VAL A 367 -30.32 34.27 -22.21
C VAL A 367 -29.36 33.34 -22.94
N CYS A 368 -29.27 32.11 -22.48
CA CYS A 368 -28.48 31.05 -23.08
C CYS A 368 -29.41 29.96 -23.63
N TRP A 369 -29.09 29.45 -24.80
CA TRP A 369 -29.80 28.34 -25.46
C TRP A 369 -28.84 27.17 -25.56
N LEU A 370 -29.20 26.05 -24.93
CA LEU A 370 -28.35 24.87 -24.80
C LEU A 370 -29.13 23.59 -25.08
N TRP A 371 -28.64 22.80 -26.01
CA TRP A 371 -29.01 21.39 -26.15
C TRP A 371 -27.87 20.61 -26.78
N GLU A 372 -27.77 19.35 -26.40
CA GLU A 372 -26.79 18.39 -26.87
C GLU A 372 -27.51 17.10 -27.26
N GLU A 373 -27.00 16.43 -28.29
CA GLU A 373 -27.54 15.19 -28.86
C GLU A 373 -29.05 15.22 -29.16
N ALA A 374 -29.59 16.39 -29.52
CA ALA A 374 -31.00 16.52 -29.86
C ALA A 374 -31.34 15.59 -31.04
N SER A 375 -32.42 14.82 -30.90
CA SER A 375 -32.83 13.79 -31.86
C SER A 375 -33.10 14.29 -33.29
N MET A 376 -33.19 15.61 -33.44
CA MET A 376 -33.25 16.31 -34.72
C MET A 376 -32.60 17.70 -34.61
N PRO A 377 -32.19 18.35 -35.71
CA PRO A 377 -31.49 19.64 -35.65
C PRO A 377 -32.41 20.80 -35.26
N HIS A 378 -31.97 21.66 -34.33
CA HIS A 378 -32.68 22.86 -33.90
C HIS A 378 -31.82 24.13 -34.06
N ASN A 379 -32.46 25.30 -34.06
CA ASN A 379 -31.81 26.61 -33.96
C ASN A 379 -32.74 27.62 -33.30
N VAL A 380 -32.17 28.75 -32.88
CA VAL A 380 -32.88 29.98 -32.50
C VAL A 380 -32.83 30.93 -33.70
N LYS A 381 -33.96 31.50 -34.12
CA LYS A 381 -34.01 32.53 -35.17
C LYS A 381 -35.12 33.54 -34.91
N GLU A 382 -34.75 34.82 -34.91
CA GLU A 382 -35.67 35.94 -34.65
C GLU A 382 -36.79 36.05 -35.67
N ILE A 383 -38.02 36.30 -35.18
CA ILE A 383 -39.24 36.48 -35.97
C ILE A 383 -39.92 37.80 -35.65
N THR A 384 -40.65 38.37 -36.60
CA THR A 384 -41.20 39.75 -36.55
C THR A 384 -42.32 39.99 -35.53
N GLY A 385 -42.62 39.04 -34.64
CA GLY A 385 -43.68 39.13 -33.64
C GLY A 385 -44.15 37.77 -33.14
N PHE A 386 -45.04 37.76 -32.15
CA PHE A 386 -45.57 36.55 -31.53
C PHE A 386 -46.08 35.53 -32.56
N LYS A 387 -45.39 34.40 -32.66
CA LYS A 387 -45.67 33.29 -33.59
C LYS A 387 -45.74 33.69 -35.07
N SER A 388 -45.04 34.76 -35.45
CA SER A 388 -44.83 35.12 -36.85
C SER A 388 -44.03 34.03 -37.59
N THR A 389 -44.41 33.75 -38.84
CA THR A 389 -43.63 32.89 -39.75
C THR A 389 -42.68 33.70 -40.64
N THR A 390 -42.43 34.97 -40.31
CA THR A 390 -41.52 35.86 -41.01
C THR A 390 -40.33 36.18 -40.12
N TYR A 391 -39.13 35.86 -40.58
CA TYR A 391 -37.89 36.17 -39.87
C TYR A 391 -37.54 37.66 -39.98
N VAL A 392 -36.86 38.18 -38.96
CA VAL A 392 -36.26 39.52 -39.02
C VAL A 392 -35.03 39.50 -39.92
N GLU A 393 -34.93 40.47 -40.83
CA GLU A 393 -33.77 40.58 -41.73
C GLU A 393 -32.52 41.00 -40.93
N ASN A 394 -31.48 40.16 -40.95
CA ASN A 394 -30.29 40.27 -40.09
C ASN A 394 -30.60 40.19 -38.58
N GLY A 395 -31.71 39.58 -38.19
CA GLY A 395 -32.06 39.34 -36.78
C GLY A 395 -31.16 38.32 -36.08
N ILE A 396 -31.32 38.23 -34.76
CA ILE A 396 -30.56 37.37 -33.87
C ILE A 396 -30.80 35.89 -34.24
N THR A 397 -29.73 35.10 -34.31
CA THR A 397 -29.79 33.69 -34.68
C THR A 397 -28.64 32.89 -34.09
N SER A 398 -28.90 31.63 -33.72
CA SER A 398 -27.86 30.64 -33.38
C SER A 398 -27.19 30.02 -34.61
N GLY A 399 -27.58 30.45 -35.83
CA GLY A 399 -27.03 29.97 -37.09
C GLY A 399 -27.85 28.84 -37.73
N ALA A 400 -27.14 27.90 -38.36
CA ALA A 400 -27.75 26.72 -38.98
C ALA A 400 -28.31 25.77 -37.92
N ALA A 401 -29.35 25.02 -38.27
CA ALA A 401 -29.93 24.04 -37.34
C ALA A 401 -28.96 22.87 -37.08
N ALA A 402 -28.74 22.56 -35.81
CA ALA A 402 -27.79 21.54 -35.35
C ALA A 402 -28.36 20.72 -34.18
N ALA A 403 -27.86 19.48 -34.03
CA ALA A 403 -28.20 18.60 -32.90
C ALA A 403 -27.55 19.05 -31.58
N ASN A 404 -26.45 19.81 -31.67
CA ASN A 404 -25.77 20.46 -30.55
C ASN A 404 -25.76 21.97 -30.81
N VAL A 405 -26.24 22.77 -29.87
CA VAL A 405 -26.14 24.24 -29.90
C VAL A 405 -25.85 24.74 -28.51
N ALA A 406 -24.81 25.58 -28.39
CA ALA A 406 -24.63 26.51 -27.30
C ALA A 406 -24.60 27.92 -27.90
N PHE A 407 -25.59 28.74 -27.56
CA PHE A 407 -25.76 30.08 -28.10
C PHE A 407 -26.23 31.01 -26.98
N HIS A 408 -25.71 32.23 -26.90
CA HIS A 408 -26.14 33.19 -25.88
C HIS A 408 -26.34 34.59 -26.47
N HIS A 409 -27.24 35.36 -25.88
CA HIS A 409 -27.46 36.77 -26.26
C HIS A 409 -27.78 37.63 -25.05
N THR A 410 -27.09 38.76 -24.91
CA THR A 410 -27.30 39.76 -23.85
C THR A 410 -28.23 40.85 -24.35
N PHE A 411 -29.41 40.98 -23.73
CA PHE A 411 -30.43 41.93 -24.17
C PHE A 411 -30.26 43.28 -23.48
N THR A 412 -29.80 44.29 -24.22
CA THR A 412 -29.48 45.63 -23.67
C THR A 412 -30.60 46.66 -23.80
N GLU A 413 -31.77 46.29 -24.35
CA GLU A 413 -32.93 47.16 -24.54
C GLU A 413 -34.19 46.51 -23.94
N ASP A 414 -35.13 47.34 -23.46
CA ASP A 414 -36.44 46.89 -22.96
C ASP A 414 -37.33 46.54 -24.16
N THR A 415 -37.65 45.26 -24.32
CA THR A 415 -38.26 44.71 -25.55
C THR A 415 -38.81 43.31 -25.32
N THR A 416 -39.63 42.82 -26.26
CA THR A 416 -39.99 41.41 -26.34
C THR A 416 -39.38 40.79 -27.59
N PHE A 417 -38.45 39.85 -27.39
CA PHE A 417 -37.79 39.10 -28.45
C PHE A 417 -38.55 37.80 -28.74
N TYR A 418 -39.05 37.67 -29.97
CA TYR A 418 -39.74 36.47 -30.44
C TYR A 418 -38.83 35.67 -31.36
N TYR A 419 -38.79 34.35 -31.16
CA TYR A 419 -37.98 33.45 -31.98
C TYR A 419 -38.72 32.16 -32.34
N ALA A 420 -38.23 31.50 -33.40
CA ALA A 420 -38.71 30.20 -33.85
C ALA A 420 -37.53 29.26 -34.11
N CYS A 421 -37.81 27.96 -34.10
CA CYS A 421 -36.92 26.97 -34.69
C CYS A 421 -37.24 26.83 -36.18
N GLU A 422 -36.31 27.16 -37.06
CA GLU A 422 -36.53 27.21 -38.51
C GLU A 422 -37.04 25.88 -39.13
N PRO A 423 -36.44 24.71 -38.86
CA PRO A 423 -36.96 23.43 -39.37
C PRO A 423 -38.32 23.04 -38.78
N HIS A 424 -38.72 23.60 -37.63
CA HIS A 424 -39.92 23.20 -36.88
C HIS A 424 -40.97 24.31 -36.75
N ILE A 425 -40.83 25.42 -37.49
CA ILE A 425 -41.77 26.54 -37.45
C ILE A 425 -43.19 26.13 -37.90
N GLY A 426 -43.29 25.20 -38.85
CA GLY A 426 -44.55 24.58 -39.27
C GLY A 426 -45.17 23.63 -38.25
N LEU A 427 -44.41 23.23 -37.22
CA LEU A 427 -44.87 22.45 -36.07
C LEU A 427 -45.14 23.34 -34.83
N ASN A 428 -45.17 24.67 -35.01
CA ASN A 428 -45.46 25.67 -33.97
C ASN A 428 -44.41 25.70 -32.83
N MET A 429 -43.15 25.38 -33.16
CA MET A 429 -41.99 25.53 -32.25
C MET A 429 -41.51 26.99 -32.18
N PHE A 430 -42.07 27.73 -31.23
CA PHE A 430 -41.80 29.15 -30.98
C PHE A 430 -41.33 29.38 -29.55
N GLY A 431 -40.58 30.45 -29.31
CA GLY A 431 -40.21 30.92 -27.98
C GLY A 431 -40.21 32.44 -27.87
N GLU A 432 -40.16 32.92 -26.64
CA GLU A 432 -40.30 34.34 -26.28
C GLU A 432 -39.35 34.71 -25.14
N VAL A 433 -38.68 35.85 -25.25
CA VAL A 433 -37.93 36.49 -24.16
C VAL A 433 -38.52 37.87 -23.93
N VAL A 434 -39.09 38.08 -22.75
CA VAL A 434 -39.55 39.38 -22.26
C VAL A 434 -38.40 40.02 -21.48
N VAL A 435 -37.95 41.19 -21.91
CA VAL A 435 -36.84 41.93 -21.30
C VAL A 435 -37.40 43.20 -20.67
N GLY A 436 -37.22 43.39 -19.37
CA GLY A 436 -37.78 44.54 -18.67
C GLY A 436 -39.29 44.45 -18.53
N ASP A 437 -40.03 45.45 -19.02
CA ASP A 437 -41.50 45.39 -19.14
C ASP A 437 -42.01 44.86 -20.50
N GLY A 438 -41.08 44.55 -21.41
CA GLY A 438 -41.36 43.98 -22.73
C GLY A 438 -41.44 45.03 -23.85
N GLY A 439 -40.97 46.26 -23.58
CA GLY A 439 -41.05 47.40 -24.48
C GLY A 439 -42.43 48.07 -24.50
N THR A 440 -43.23 47.92 -23.44
CA THR A 440 -44.52 48.61 -23.35
C THR A 440 -44.31 50.10 -23.08
N PRO A 441 -44.91 51.01 -23.87
CA PRO A 441 -44.79 52.44 -23.58
C PRO A 441 -45.37 52.74 -22.20
N ALA A 442 -44.52 53.22 -21.29
CA ALA A 442 -44.90 53.61 -19.93
C ALA A 442 -46.16 54.48 -19.98
N THR A 443 -47.28 53.90 -19.51
CA THR A 443 -48.57 54.57 -19.60
C THR A 443 -48.56 55.71 -18.59
N THR A 444 -48.38 56.94 -19.07
CA THR A 444 -48.52 58.14 -18.24
C THR A 444 -49.97 58.22 -17.77
N SER A 445 -50.23 57.72 -16.56
CA SER A 445 -51.49 57.94 -15.84
C SER A 445 -51.54 59.40 -15.39
N ASP A 446 -51.96 60.27 -16.31
CA ASP A 446 -52.27 61.66 -16.06
C ASP A 446 -53.57 61.71 -15.25
N ASP A 447 -53.43 61.63 -13.93
CA ASP A 447 -54.52 61.71 -12.96
C ASP A 447 -55.15 63.10 -12.98
N SER A 448 -56.27 63.21 -13.69
CA SER A 448 -57.19 64.34 -13.60
C SER A 448 -58.61 63.79 -13.49
N GLY A 449 -59.01 63.50 -12.25
CA GLY A 449 -60.27 62.86 -11.94
C GLY A 449 -61.51 63.72 -12.17
N ASP A 450 -62.64 63.04 -12.32
CA ASP A 450 -63.91 63.47 -11.73
C ASP A 450 -64.59 62.25 -11.09
N GLU A 451 -65.32 62.46 -10.00
CA GLU A 451 -65.71 61.41 -9.05
C GLU A 451 -67.06 60.77 -9.38
N SER A 452 -67.23 59.49 -9.03
CA SER A 452 -68.44 59.04 -8.30
C SER A 452 -68.22 57.65 -7.66
N GLU A 453 -68.29 57.63 -6.33
CA GLU A 453 -68.87 56.59 -5.43
C GLU A 453 -68.54 55.10 -5.72
N ASP A 454 -67.99 54.30 -4.81
CA ASP A 454 -68.24 54.27 -3.36
C ASP A 454 -67.04 53.78 -2.50
N THR A 455 -67.05 54.18 -1.23
CA THR A 455 -66.07 53.86 -0.17
C THR A 455 -66.37 52.53 0.56
N PRO A 456 -65.61 52.08 1.59
CA PRO A 456 -64.14 52.07 1.83
C PRO A 456 -63.63 50.60 1.98
N GLY A 457 -62.34 50.25 1.98
CA GLY A 457 -61.14 50.95 2.43
C GLY A 457 -60.75 50.51 3.85
N PHE A 458 -59.65 49.77 4.01
CA PHE A 458 -58.59 50.06 5.00
C PHE A 458 -57.35 49.17 4.81
N VAL A 459 -56.32 49.74 4.22
CA VAL A 459 -54.93 49.28 4.36
C VAL A 459 -54.32 50.02 5.55
N VAL A 460 -53.55 49.35 6.40
CA VAL A 460 -52.57 50.02 7.27
C VAL A 460 -51.21 49.36 7.09
N VAL A 461 -50.23 50.18 6.75
CA VAL A 461 -48.85 49.79 6.45
C VAL A 461 -47.99 49.92 7.71
N SER A 462 -46.96 49.06 7.79
CA SER A 462 -45.72 49.17 8.58
C SER A 462 -45.76 49.32 10.11
N THR A 463 -44.85 48.60 10.79
CA THR A 463 -43.65 49.20 11.40
C THR A 463 -42.65 48.15 11.91
N LEU A 464 -41.35 48.45 11.83
CA LEU A 464 -40.27 47.72 12.50
C LEU A 464 -40.30 47.93 14.02
N VAL A 465 -40.04 46.88 14.81
CA VAL A 465 -39.24 46.93 16.04
C VAL A 465 -38.49 45.59 16.20
N ALA A 466 -37.28 45.61 16.74
CA ALA A 466 -36.45 44.42 17.01
C ALA A 466 -36.06 44.31 18.50
N VAL A 467 -35.44 43.16 18.86
CA VAL A 467 -34.51 42.94 20.01
C VAL A 467 -35.07 42.45 21.38
N VAL A 468 -34.55 41.27 21.78
CA VAL A 468 -34.28 40.71 23.15
C VAL A 468 -35.35 39.95 23.98
N ALA A 469 -35.23 38.61 23.89
CA ALA A 469 -35.15 37.54 24.92
C ALA A 469 -35.66 37.70 26.37
N ALA A 470 -36.30 36.61 26.88
CA ALA A 470 -35.98 35.97 28.17
C ALA A 470 -36.56 34.55 28.36
N LEU A 471 -35.67 33.56 28.57
CA LEU A 471 -35.73 32.41 29.51
C LEU A 471 -37.02 31.59 29.79
N SER A 472 -36.95 30.27 29.49
CA SER A 472 -37.11 29.11 30.42
C SER A 472 -37.08 27.80 29.60
N LEU A 473 -36.00 27.00 29.51
CA LEU A 473 -35.33 26.11 30.50
C LEU A 473 -36.21 25.03 31.17
N MET A 474 -35.65 23.80 31.22
CA MET A 474 -36.19 22.52 31.73
C MET A 474 -37.32 21.92 30.86
N GLY A 475 -37.29 20.67 30.39
CA GLY A 475 -36.48 19.46 30.61
C GLY A 475 -37.25 18.29 29.95
N ARG A 476 -36.90 17.00 30.02
CA ARG A 476 -35.81 16.27 30.67
C ARG A 476 -35.86 14.80 30.16
N GLN A 477 -34.71 14.22 29.81
CA GLN A 477 -34.36 12.78 29.76
C GLN A 477 -35.44 11.74 29.34
N GLY A 478 -35.18 11.05 28.22
CA GLY A 478 -35.37 9.60 28.10
C GLY A 478 -34.00 8.93 28.11
N ARG A 479 -33.77 7.94 28.98
CA ARG A 479 -32.49 7.23 29.19
C ARG A 479 -32.80 5.75 29.40
N ASN A 480 -31.79 4.90 29.18
CA ASN A 480 -31.75 3.44 29.44
C ASN A 480 -32.37 2.60 28.31
N ASP A 481 -31.82 1.43 27.97
CA ASP A 481 -30.63 0.72 28.53
C ASP A 481 -29.55 0.49 27.45
#